data_AF-A0A932PEU4-F1
#
_entry.id   AF-A0A932PEU4-F1
#
_cell.length_a   1.000
_cell.length_b   1.000
_cell.length_c   1.000
_cell.angle_alpha   90.00
_cell.angle_beta   90.00
_cell.angle_gamma   90.00
#
_symmetry.space_group_name_H-M   'P 1'
#
loop_
_entity.id
_entity.type
_entity.pdbx_description
1 polymer ?
#
loop_
_entity_poly.entity_id
_entity_poly.type
_entity_poly.pdbx_seq_one_letter_code
_entity_poly.pdbx_strand_id
1 'polypeptide(L)' 'MRRHIERALAKTQGRIEGPLGAAAVLKINPHTLRARMRKLGIDWSRFRPDGRK' A
#
# COMPACT_ATOMS: atom_id res chain seq x y z
N MET A 1 -11.23 -4.67 5.56
CA MET A 1 -9.76 -4.56 5.42
C MET A 1 -9.33 -3.96 4.07
N ARG A 2 -9.82 -4.47 2.92
CA ARG A 2 -9.47 -3.97 1.58
C ARG A 2 -9.57 -2.43 1.43
N ARG A 3 -10.73 -1.84 1.74
CA ARG A 3 -10.94 -0.38 1.71
C ARG A 3 -9.96 0.44 2.57
N HIS A 4 -9.52 -0.12 3.71
CA HIS A 4 -8.55 0.55 4.59
C HIS A 4 -7.16 0.60 3.94
N ILE A 5 -6.76 -0.49 3.29
CA ILE A 5 -5.51 -0.56 2.53
C ILE A 5 -5.58 0.37 1.33
N GLU A 6 -6.68 0.36 0.57
CA GLU A 6 -6.86 1.24 -0.59
C GLU A 6 -6.83 2.73 -0.22
N ARG A 7 -7.47 3.14 0.88
CA ARG A 7 -7.38 4.52 1.39
C ARG A 7 -5.96 4.90 1.80
N ALA A 8 -5.24 3.99 2.45
CA ALA A 8 -3.85 4.23 2.82
C ALA A 8 -2.97 4.37 1.56
N LEU A 9 -3.10 3.46 0.60
CA LEU A 9 -2.37 3.50 -0.68
C LEU A 9 -2.68 4.77 -1.48
N ALA A 10 -3.94 5.20 -1.53
CA ALA A 10 -4.31 6.44 -2.21
C ALA A 10 -3.67 7.67 -1.54
N LYS A 11 -3.65 7.71 -0.19
CA LYS A 11 -2.98 8.79 0.56
C LYS A 11 -1.46 8.78 0.40
N THR A 12 -0.85 7.61 0.26
CA THR A 12 0.60 7.47 0.14
C THR A 12 1.08 7.33 -1.30
N GLN A 13 0.20 7.58 -2.28
CA GLN A 13 0.51 7.50 -3.72
C GLN A 13 1.16 6.15 -4.10
N GLY A 14 0.61 5.05 -3.60
CA GLY A 14 1.08 3.70 -3.87
C GLY A 14 2.39 3.32 -3.17
N ARG A 15 2.90 4.18 -2.27
CA ARG A 15 4.10 3.89 -1.48
C ARG A 15 3.77 2.93 -0.34
N ILE A 16 4.41 1.76 -0.31
CA ILE A 16 4.23 0.75 0.74
C ILE A 16 5.15 1.01 1.93
N GLU A 17 6.42 1.28 1.66
CA GLU A 17 7.51 1.38 2.64
C GLU A 17 7.95 2.82 2.91
N GLY A 18 8.70 2.99 4.00
CA GLY A 18 9.22 4.27 4.46
C GLY A 18 8.29 4.98 5.44
N PRO A 19 8.75 6.11 6.02
CA PRO A 19 8.01 6.85 7.04
C PRO A 19 6.67 7.41 6.55
N LEU A 20 6.54 7.63 5.24
CA LEU A 20 5.29 8.07 4.58
C LEU A 20 4.59 6.94 3.81
N GLY A 21 4.98 5.68 4.03
CA GLY A 21 4.38 4.52 3.37
C GLY A 21 3.05 4.09 3.99
N ALA A 22 2.22 3.38 3.21
CA ALA A 22 0.92 2.88 3.67
C ALA A 22 1.05 1.97 4.90
N ALA A 23 2.18 1.27 5.03
CA ALA A 23 2.48 0.44 6.20
C ALA A 23 2.66 1.28 7.47
N ALA A 24 3.36 2.41 7.37
CA ALA A 24 3.55 3.35 8.49
C ALA A 24 2.24 4.02 8.90
N VAL A 25 1.42 4.43 7.92
CA VAL A 25 0.09 5.00 8.16
C VAL A 25 -0.84 4.00 8.87
N LEU A 26 -0.79 2.74 8.46
CA LEU A 26 -1.58 1.67 9.06
C LEU A 26 -0.93 1.07 10.32
N LYS A 27 0.25 1.55 10.73
CA LYS A 27 1.06 1.05 11.85
C LYS A 27 1.26 -0.48 11.83
N ILE A 28 1.52 -1.03 10.65
CA ILE A 28 1.80 -2.46 10.45
C ILE A 28 3.12 -2.65 9.74
N ASN A 29 3.72 -3.83 9.91
CA ASN A 29 4.94 -4.17 9.18
C ASN A 29 4.67 -4.16 7.65
N PRO A 30 5.53 -3.53 6.83
CA PRO A 30 5.40 -3.51 5.37
C PRO A 30 5.27 -4.91 4.76
N HIS A 31 5.97 -5.90 5.33
CA HIS A 31 5.92 -7.27 4.88
C HIS A 31 4.53 -7.89 5.11
N THR A 32 3.91 -7.61 6.25
CA THR A 32 2.52 -8.00 6.55
C THR A 32 1.53 -7.31 5.62
N LEU A 33 1.74 -6.02 5.32
CA LEU A 33 0.89 -5.29 4.39
C LEU A 33 0.94 -5.90 2.98
N ARG A 34 2.13 -6.22 2.45
CA ARG A 34 2.28 -6.92 1.17
C ARG A 34 1.60 -8.29 1.17
N ALA A 35 1.77 -9.09 2.23
CA ALA A 35 1.10 -10.38 2.34
C ALA A 35 -0.43 -10.25 2.32
N ARG A 36 -0.98 -9.26 3.03
CA ARG A 36 -2.42 -8.96 3.01
C ARG A 36 -2.89 -8.46 1.64
N MET A 37 -2.10 -7.62 0.96
CA MET A 37 -2.40 -7.18 -0.40
C MET A 37 -2.47 -8.35 -1.36
N ARG A 38 -1.49 -9.26 -1.33
CA ARG A 38 -1.49 -10.50 -2.14
C ARG A 38 -2.72 -11.37 -1.83
N LYS A 39 -3.03 -11.58 -0.54
CA LYS A 39 -4.20 -12.37 -0.12
C LYS A 39 -5.54 -11.75 -0.56
N LEU A 40 -5.61 -10.42 -0.61
CA LEU A 40 -6.82 -9.68 -0.98
C LEU A 40 -6.88 -9.30 -2.46
N GLY A 41 -5.88 -9.68 -3.27
CA GLY A 41 -5.79 -9.31 -4.69
C GLY A 41 -5.70 -7.80 -4.90
N ILE A 42 -5.07 -7.06 -3.98
CA ILE A 42 -4.91 -5.61 -4.09
C ILE A 42 -3.62 -5.34 -4.86
N ASP A 43 -3.77 -4.84 -6.08
CA ASP A 43 -2.66 -4.25 -6.80
C ASP A 43 -2.38 -2.85 -6.24
N TRP A 44 -1.16 -2.62 -5.76
CA TRP A 44 -0.72 -1.30 -5.28
C TRP A 44 -0.02 -0.48 -6.36
N SER A 45 0.41 -1.13 -7.46
CA SER A 45 1.09 -0.46 -8.57
C SER A 45 0.18 0.57 -9.24
N ARG A 46 -1.13 0.28 -9.31
CA ARG A 46 -2.16 1.21 -9.79
C ARG A 46 -2.28 2.52 -8.99
N PHE A 47 -1.74 2.57 -7.78
CA PHE A 47 -1.76 3.77 -6.95
C PHE A 47 -0.44 4.55 -7.04
N ARG A 48 0.61 3.99 -7.66
CA ARG A 48 1.86 4.71 -7.91
C ARG A 48 1.66 5.63 -9.13
N PRO A 49 1.79 6.95 -8.97
CA PRO A 49 1.68 7.88 -10.09
C PRO A 49 2.89 7.80 -11.04
N ASP A 50 4.02 7.27 -10.56
CA ASP A 50 5.23 7.05 -11.35
C ASP A 50 5.25 5.62 -11.90
N GLY A 51 4.51 5.44 -13.00
CA GLY A 51 4.72 4.36 -13.94
C GLY A 51 5.97 4.63 -14.76
N ARG A 52 7.16 4.54 -14.16
CA ARG A 52 8.36 4.30 -14.97
C ARG A 52 8.26 2.88 -15.50
N LYS A 53 7.83 2.81 -16.76
CA LYS A 53 8.08 1.74 -17.72
C LYS A 53 9.53 1.26 -17.62
#